data_AF-A0A8H9R1C2-F1
#
_entry.id   AF-A0A8H9R1C2-F1
#
_cell.length_a   1.000
_cell.length_b   1.000
_cell.length_c   1.000
_cell.angle_alpha   90.00
_cell.angle_beta   90.00
_cell.angle_gamma   90.00
#
_symmetry.space_group_name_H-M   'P 1'
#
loop_
_entity.id
_entity.type
_entity.pdbx_description
1 polymer ?
#
loop_
_entity_poly.entity_id
_entity_poly.type
_entity_poly.pdbx_seq_one_letter_code
_entity_poly.pdbx_strand_id
1 'polypeptide(L)'
;MGNSGLSPLINIDNCNDIDDIINVTYNEFKKFYMDRDIRPNSLFGKKLIIEFANWKEYKADSYWHLISLDEKEYFNVFPCGNKLSDHICLGNCIYKKRQIVRYNGSIRNICVYRALRIKWVLDIIRLADQNSNKIKKWEKNNNLYLRYKNNKIDYVVILASKRQTYKLISAFPVFYINKKQEFDNDFKFYNKNKKSQ
;
A
#
# COMPACT_ATOMS: atom_id res chain seq x y z
N MET A 1 5.23 2.54 24.56
CA MET A 1 5.01 2.89 23.14
C MET A 1 3.68 2.29 22.70
N GLY A 2 2.70 3.09 22.27
CA GLY A 2 1.37 2.57 21.92
C GLY A 2 1.43 1.59 20.74
N ASN A 3 0.71 0.47 20.85
CA ASN A 3 0.59 -0.53 19.79
C ASN A 3 0.14 0.15 18.49
N SER A 4 0.91 0.03 17.40
CA SER A 4 0.56 0.63 16.10
C SER A 4 -0.73 0.02 15.54
N GLY A 5 -0.95 -1.27 15.77
CA GLY A 5 -1.99 -2.06 15.09
C GLY A 5 -1.59 -2.45 13.66
N LEU A 6 -0.34 -2.21 13.26
CA LEU A 6 0.22 -2.64 11.97
C LEU A 6 1.20 -3.79 12.21
N SER A 7 1.18 -4.77 11.32
CA SER A 7 2.10 -5.92 11.32
C SER A 7 3.56 -5.45 11.32
N PRO A 8 4.48 -6.23 11.92
CA PRO A 8 5.91 -5.98 11.75
C PRO A 8 6.30 -6.05 10.26
N LEU A 9 7.41 -5.40 9.93
CA LEU A 9 8.01 -5.51 8.61
C LEU A 9 8.38 -6.97 8.32
N ILE A 10 8.29 -7.37 7.06
CA ILE A 10 8.75 -8.69 6.63
C ILE A 10 10.25 -8.80 6.88
N ASN A 11 10.67 -9.88 7.54
CA ASN A 11 12.08 -10.18 7.80
C ASN A 11 12.76 -10.52 6.47
N ILE A 12 13.94 -9.91 6.25
CA ILE A 12 14.76 -10.08 5.05
C ILE A 12 16.23 -10.37 5.39
N ASP A 13 16.52 -10.85 6.60
CA ASP A 13 17.87 -11.10 7.09
C ASP A 13 18.61 -12.12 6.22
N ASN A 14 17.86 -13.03 5.57
CA ASN A 14 18.39 -14.06 4.67
C ASN A 14 18.28 -13.71 3.18
N CYS A 15 17.96 -12.45 2.83
CA CYS A 15 17.87 -12.01 1.44
C CYS A 15 19.18 -11.38 0.99
N ASN A 16 19.66 -11.75 -0.20
CA ASN A 16 20.90 -11.21 -0.77
C ASN A 16 20.64 -10.11 -1.80
N ASP A 17 19.50 -10.16 -2.48
CA ASP A 17 19.12 -9.23 -3.53
C ASP A 17 17.63 -8.86 -3.52
N ILE A 18 17.22 -8.03 -4.49
CA ILE A 18 15.83 -7.57 -4.63
C ILE A 18 14.89 -8.74 -5.00
N ASP A 19 15.35 -9.72 -5.76
CA ASP A 19 14.51 -10.84 -6.21
C ASP A 19 14.25 -11.84 -5.05
N ASP A 20 15.21 -12.04 -4.14
CA ASP A 20 15.00 -12.74 -2.87
C ASP A 20 13.89 -12.06 -2.04
N ILE A 21 13.96 -10.73 -1.89
CA ILE A 21 12.94 -9.94 -1.19
C ILE A 21 11.58 -10.10 -1.89
N ILE A 22 11.54 -10.04 -3.22
CA ILE A 22 10.32 -10.25 -3.99
C ILE A 22 9.73 -11.64 -3.71
N ASN A 23 10.55 -12.69 -3.63
CA ASN A 23 10.08 -14.04 -3.37
C ASN A 23 9.52 -14.18 -1.94
N VAL A 24 10.22 -13.67 -0.93
CA VAL A 24 9.77 -13.69 0.46
C VAL A 24 8.47 -12.89 0.63
N THR A 25 8.43 -11.67 0.09
CA THR A 25 7.24 -10.80 0.22
C THR A 25 6.06 -11.28 -0.63
N TYR A 26 6.30 -11.98 -1.74
CA TYR A 26 5.24 -12.65 -2.50
C TYR A 26 4.67 -13.88 -1.78
N ASN A 27 5.49 -14.63 -1.02
CA ASN A 27 4.98 -15.72 -0.18
C ASN A 27 4.02 -15.19 0.90
N GLU A 28 4.37 -14.07 1.54
CA GLU A 28 3.48 -13.38 2.46
C GLU A 28 2.22 -12.86 1.72
N PHE A 29 2.36 -12.32 0.51
CA PHE A 29 1.22 -11.91 -0.30
C PHE A 29 0.26 -13.08 -0.59
N LYS A 30 0.76 -14.24 -1.04
CA LYS A 30 -0.07 -15.44 -1.26
C LYS A 30 -0.83 -15.81 0.02
N LYS A 31 -0.11 -15.90 1.14
CA LYS A 31 -0.69 -16.27 2.44
C LYS A 31 -1.78 -15.31 2.91
N PHE A 32 -1.54 -13.99 2.83
CA PHE A 32 -2.44 -13.02 3.44
C PHE A 32 -3.47 -12.40 2.50
N TYR A 33 -3.22 -12.39 1.19
CA TYR A 33 -4.10 -11.79 0.18
C TYR A 33 -4.87 -12.81 -0.65
N MET A 34 -4.26 -13.95 -0.99
CA MET A 34 -4.89 -14.90 -1.91
C MET A 34 -5.76 -15.92 -1.16
N ASP A 35 -5.41 -16.20 0.10
CA ASP A 35 -6.25 -16.96 1.01
C ASP A 35 -7.49 -16.16 1.43
N ARG A 36 -8.67 -16.72 1.15
CA ARG A 36 -9.96 -16.09 1.44
C ARG A 36 -10.33 -16.15 2.93
N ASP A 37 -9.77 -17.08 3.67
CA ASP A 37 -10.08 -17.26 5.09
C ASP A 37 -9.25 -16.30 5.96
N ILE A 38 -8.11 -15.85 5.45
CA ILE A 38 -7.20 -14.93 6.16
C ILE A 38 -7.47 -13.46 5.82
N ARG A 39 -7.79 -13.15 4.56
CA ARG A 39 -7.95 -11.76 4.11
C ARG A 39 -9.30 -11.17 4.54
N PRO A 40 -9.39 -9.84 4.72
CA PRO A 40 -10.69 -9.17 4.86
C PRO A 40 -11.56 -9.40 3.61
N ASN A 41 -12.78 -9.87 3.79
CA ASN A 41 -13.73 -10.10 2.68
C ASN A 41 -14.77 -8.97 2.54
N SER A 42 -14.85 -8.08 3.54
CA SER A 42 -15.73 -6.91 3.54
C SER A 42 -15.04 -5.70 4.16
N LEU A 43 -15.60 -4.53 3.87
CA LEU A 43 -15.27 -3.27 4.50
C LEU A 43 -16.55 -2.41 4.53
N PHE A 44 -16.95 -1.95 5.72
CA PHE A 44 -18.17 -1.18 5.96
C PHE A 44 -19.43 -1.84 5.37
N GLY A 45 -19.54 -3.16 5.56
CA GLY A 45 -20.65 -3.97 5.05
C GLY A 45 -20.66 -4.20 3.52
N LYS A 46 -19.72 -3.62 2.76
CA LYS A 46 -19.56 -3.87 1.33
C LYS A 46 -18.52 -4.95 1.07
N LYS A 47 -18.68 -5.72 -0.01
CA LYS A 47 -17.70 -6.75 -0.40
C LYS A 47 -16.37 -6.11 -0.81
N LEU A 48 -15.27 -6.60 -0.25
CA LEU A 48 -13.92 -6.19 -0.63
C LEU A 48 -13.43 -7.06 -1.80
N ILE A 49 -12.92 -6.43 -2.85
CA ILE A 49 -12.38 -7.07 -4.04
C ILE A 49 -10.90 -6.74 -4.15
N ILE A 50 -10.08 -7.79 -4.25
CA ILE A 50 -8.67 -7.72 -4.63
C ILE A 50 -8.52 -8.52 -5.92
N GLU A 51 -7.89 -7.92 -6.92
CA GLU A 51 -7.78 -8.48 -8.26
C GLU A 51 -6.59 -9.45 -8.39
N PHE A 52 -6.81 -10.61 -8.99
CA PHE A 52 -5.77 -11.61 -9.28
C PHE A 52 -5.90 -12.22 -10.68
N ALA A 53 -6.74 -11.66 -11.55
CA ALA A 53 -6.93 -12.21 -12.91
C ALA A 53 -5.68 -12.08 -13.79
N ASN A 54 -4.85 -11.05 -13.56
CA ASN A 54 -3.69 -10.76 -14.39
C ASN A 54 -2.39 -11.14 -13.69
N TRP A 55 -1.45 -11.72 -14.45
CA TRP A 55 -0.18 -12.25 -13.96
C TRP A 55 0.97 -11.79 -14.84
N LYS A 56 2.12 -11.54 -14.21
CA LYS A 56 3.41 -11.24 -14.87
C LYS A 56 4.52 -11.90 -14.07
N GLU A 57 5.50 -12.49 -14.75
CA GLU A 57 6.61 -13.22 -14.09
C GLU A 57 6.12 -14.18 -12.98
N TYR A 58 5.06 -14.94 -13.27
CA TYR A 58 4.42 -15.92 -12.35
C TYR A 58 3.88 -15.34 -11.03
N LYS A 59 3.68 -14.02 -10.95
CA LYS A 59 3.11 -13.32 -9.79
C LYS A 59 1.94 -12.44 -10.22
N ALA A 60 0.98 -12.24 -9.31
CA ALA A 60 -0.21 -11.44 -9.59
C ALA A 60 0.15 -9.98 -9.90
N ASP A 61 -0.46 -9.37 -10.90
CA ASP A 61 -0.21 -7.97 -11.30
C ASP A 61 -0.56 -6.98 -10.17
N SER A 62 -1.53 -7.31 -9.31
CA SER A 62 -1.85 -6.53 -8.13
C SER A 62 -0.71 -6.50 -7.11
N TYR A 63 0.02 -7.61 -6.95
CA TYR A 63 1.23 -7.63 -6.13
C TYR A 63 2.29 -6.68 -6.70
N TRP A 64 2.59 -6.79 -7.99
CA TRP A 64 3.54 -5.89 -8.66
C TRP A 64 3.15 -4.43 -8.51
N HIS A 65 1.87 -4.11 -8.61
CA HIS A 65 1.40 -2.75 -8.42
C HIS A 65 1.66 -2.21 -7.02
N LEU A 66 1.41 -3.02 -5.98
CA LEU A 66 1.54 -2.60 -4.60
C LEU A 66 2.99 -2.40 -4.16
N ILE A 67 3.93 -3.16 -4.74
CA ILE A 67 5.34 -3.13 -4.33
C ILE A 67 6.23 -2.22 -5.18
N SER A 68 5.68 -1.57 -6.20
CA SER A 68 6.46 -0.78 -7.16
C SER A 68 6.02 0.68 -7.19
N LEU A 69 6.89 1.54 -7.75
CA LEU A 69 6.64 2.96 -7.99
C LEU A 69 6.24 3.17 -9.45
N ASP A 70 5.39 4.15 -9.69
CA ASP A 70 5.23 4.71 -11.04
C ASP A 70 6.57 5.22 -11.59
N GLU A 71 6.70 5.31 -12.92
CA GLU A 71 7.93 5.79 -13.56
C GLU A 71 8.28 7.22 -13.15
N LYS A 72 7.24 8.04 -12.92
CA LYS A 72 7.36 9.43 -12.43
C LYS A 72 7.42 9.52 -10.90
N GLU A 73 7.19 8.42 -10.19
CA GLU A 73 7.31 8.35 -8.74
C GLU A 73 8.75 7.95 -8.37
N TYR A 74 9.52 8.92 -7.92
CA TYR A 74 10.81 8.69 -7.25
C TYR A 74 10.73 9.23 -5.83
N PHE A 75 11.75 8.95 -5.00
CA PHE A 75 11.87 9.50 -3.63
C PHE A 75 13.03 10.50 -3.59
N ASN A 76 12.74 11.79 -3.39
CA ASN A 76 13.77 12.82 -3.16
C ASN A 76 14.34 12.78 -1.74
N VAL A 77 13.60 12.20 -0.80
CA VAL A 77 14.02 11.95 0.58
C VAL A 77 13.80 10.48 0.84
N PHE A 78 14.88 9.74 1.12
CA PHE A 78 14.80 8.28 1.33
C PHE A 78 14.07 7.97 2.64
N PRO A 79 12.88 7.36 2.57
CA PRO A 79 12.14 6.99 3.76
C PRO A 79 12.73 5.77 4.49
N CYS A 80 13.67 5.10 3.83
CA CYS A 80 14.18 3.79 4.20
C CYS A 80 15.42 3.86 5.12
N GLY A 81 16.00 5.08 5.27
CA GLY A 81 17.20 5.43 6.05
C GLY A 81 17.80 4.38 6.99
N ASN A 82 19.00 3.93 6.64
CA ASN A 82 19.94 3.09 7.41
C ASN A 82 19.34 1.78 7.93
N LYS A 83 18.63 1.04 7.07
CA LYS A 83 18.15 -0.32 7.37
C LYS A 83 18.72 -1.32 6.36
N LEU A 84 18.69 -2.61 6.69
CA LEU A 84 19.12 -3.70 5.79
C LEU A 84 18.52 -3.59 4.38
N SER A 85 17.28 -3.08 4.29
CA SER A 85 16.62 -2.78 3.00
C SER A 85 17.36 -1.78 2.12
N ASP A 86 18.12 -0.86 2.68
CA ASP A 86 18.84 0.19 1.96
C ASP A 86 20.11 -0.40 1.32
N HIS A 87 20.79 -1.27 2.06
CA HIS A 87 21.95 -2.01 1.58
C HIS A 87 21.58 -2.93 0.41
N ILE A 88 20.40 -3.54 0.42
CA ILE A 88 19.96 -4.44 -0.67
C ILE A 88 19.36 -3.66 -1.84
N CYS A 89 18.54 -2.63 -1.58
CA CYS A 89 17.89 -1.86 -2.64
C CYS A 89 18.88 -0.97 -3.43
N LEU A 90 19.98 -0.53 -2.80
CA LEU A 90 21.02 0.34 -3.37
C LEU A 90 20.46 1.49 -4.22
N GLY A 91 19.34 2.09 -3.79
CA GLY A 91 18.70 3.18 -4.52
C GLY A 91 17.98 2.77 -5.81
N ASN A 92 17.37 1.58 -5.89
CA ASN A 92 16.60 1.15 -7.08
C ASN A 92 15.49 2.15 -7.49
N CYS A 93 14.96 2.93 -6.55
CA CYS A 93 14.01 4.02 -6.83
C CYS A 93 14.62 5.19 -7.63
N ILE A 94 15.94 5.29 -7.70
CA ILE A 94 16.70 6.28 -8.50
C ILE A 94 17.25 5.61 -9.76
N TYR A 95 18.00 4.52 -9.58
CA TYR A 95 18.80 3.90 -10.64
C TYR A 95 17.99 2.95 -11.52
N LYS A 96 16.78 2.57 -11.11
CA LYS A 96 15.86 1.74 -11.89
C LYS A 96 16.47 0.41 -12.36
N LYS A 97 17.38 -0.18 -11.56
CA LYS A 97 18.09 -1.44 -11.87
C LYS A 97 17.14 -2.63 -12.01
N ARG A 98 16.07 -2.67 -11.20
CA ARG A 98 15.01 -3.70 -11.24
C ARG A 98 13.66 -3.05 -11.49
N GLN A 99 13.15 -3.28 -12.70
CA GLN A 99 11.84 -2.82 -13.15
C GLN A 99 10.94 -4.01 -13.50
N ILE A 100 9.65 -3.75 -13.59
CA ILE A 100 8.63 -4.69 -14.07
C ILE A 100 7.73 -3.99 -15.08
N VAL A 101 7.38 -4.68 -16.16
CA VAL A 101 6.33 -4.24 -17.09
C VAL A 101 5.01 -4.89 -16.63
N ARG A 102 4.09 -4.07 -16.14
CA ARG A 102 2.78 -4.52 -15.68
C ARG A 102 1.91 -5.05 -16.82
N TYR A 103 0.82 -5.70 -16.46
CA TYR A 103 -0.16 -6.20 -17.45
C TYR A 103 -0.70 -5.10 -18.36
N ASN A 104 -0.88 -3.89 -17.84
CA ASN A 104 -1.34 -2.73 -18.59
C ASN A 104 -0.23 -2.00 -19.39
N GLY A 105 0.95 -2.59 -19.52
CA GLY A 105 2.09 -2.00 -20.23
C GLY A 105 2.86 -0.94 -19.44
N SER A 106 2.40 -0.52 -18.25
CA SER A 106 3.15 0.47 -17.45
C SER A 106 4.44 -0.12 -16.89
N ILE A 107 5.54 0.61 -17.07
CA ILE A 107 6.84 0.29 -16.48
C ILE A 107 6.85 0.81 -15.04
N ARG A 108 7.31 -0.03 -14.12
CA ARG A 108 7.35 0.29 -12.69
C ARG A 108 8.70 -0.08 -12.09
N ASN A 109 9.18 0.74 -11.16
CA ASN A 109 10.42 0.47 -10.43
C ASN A 109 10.10 -0.27 -9.13
N ILE A 110 10.75 -1.41 -8.86
CA ILE A 110 10.52 -2.14 -7.61
C ILE A 110 10.96 -1.31 -6.41
N CYS A 111 10.12 -1.28 -5.36
CA CYS A 111 10.39 -0.57 -4.12
C CYS A 111 10.38 -1.53 -2.94
N VAL A 112 11.57 -1.87 -2.45
CA VAL A 112 11.75 -2.71 -1.25
C VAL A 112 10.96 -2.15 -0.06
N TYR A 113 10.96 -0.83 0.15
CA TYR A 113 10.20 -0.21 1.25
C TYR A 113 8.70 -0.54 1.19
N ARG A 114 8.08 -0.53 0.00
CA ARG A 114 6.68 -0.92 -0.20
C ARG A 114 6.50 -2.44 -0.01
N ALA A 115 7.41 -3.25 -0.57
CA ALA A 115 7.38 -4.71 -0.47
C ALA A 115 7.36 -5.20 0.99
N LEU A 116 8.24 -4.67 1.85
CA LEU A 116 8.32 -5.06 3.27
C LEU A 116 7.06 -4.73 4.09
N ARG A 117 6.20 -3.86 3.55
CA ARG A 117 4.97 -3.35 4.19
C ARG A 117 3.72 -3.86 3.53
N ILE A 118 3.81 -4.88 2.66
CA ILE A 118 2.65 -5.39 1.94
C ILE A 118 1.49 -5.72 2.90
N LYS A 119 1.77 -6.30 4.07
CA LYS A 119 0.74 -6.60 5.08
C LYS A 119 -0.02 -5.39 5.61
N TRP A 120 0.61 -4.21 5.64
CA TRP A 120 0.00 -3.00 6.20
C TRP A 120 -1.27 -2.59 5.46
N VAL A 121 -1.39 -2.89 4.17
CA VAL A 121 -2.61 -2.57 3.40
C VAL A 121 -3.83 -3.26 4.01
N LEU A 122 -3.70 -4.55 4.35
CA LEU A 122 -4.77 -5.32 4.97
C LEU A 122 -5.02 -4.88 6.41
N ASP A 123 -3.97 -4.55 7.16
CA ASP A 123 -4.10 -4.05 8.53
C ASP A 123 -4.85 -2.71 8.57
N ILE A 124 -4.55 -1.80 7.64
CA ILE A 124 -5.25 -0.51 7.52
C ILE A 124 -6.73 -0.72 7.17
N ILE A 125 -7.05 -1.67 6.31
CA ILE A 125 -8.44 -2.03 5.99
C ILE A 125 -9.16 -2.56 7.24
N ARG A 126 -8.54 -3.47 8.00
CA ARG A 126 -9.12 -4.00 9.25
C ARG A 126 -9.33 -2.90 10.29
N LEU A 127 -8.33 -2.05 10.51
CA LEU A 127 -8.43 -0.92 11.43
C LEU A 127 -9.54 0.05 11.02
N ALA A 128 -9.70 0.27 9.71
CA ALA A 128 -10.77 1.12 9.19
C ALA A 128 -12.15 0.53 9.50
N ASP A 129 -12.33 -0.77 9.23
CA ASP A 129 -13.58 -1.50 9.47
C ASP A 129 -13.96 -1.50 10.97
N GLN A 130 -12.96 -1.57 11.84
CA GLN A 130 -13.09 -1.47 13.30
C GLN A 130 -13.30 -0.04 13.81
N ASN A 131 -13.47 0.94 12.92
CA ASN A 131 -13.60 2.37 13.26
C ASN A 131 -12.46 2.90 14.15
N SER A 132 -11.23 2.42 13.93
CA SER A 132 -10.06 2.89 14.67
C SER A 132 -9.85 4.40 14.49
N ASN A 133 -9.60 5.11 15.59
CA ASN A 133 -9.29 6.55 15.58
C ASN A 133 -7.98 6.91 14.84
N LYS A 134 -7.15 5.91 14.51
CA LYS A 134 -5.92 6.07 13.72
C LYS A 134 -6.18 6.20 12.22
N ILE A 135 -7.40 5.91 11.77
CA ILE A 135 -7.79 5.95 10.37
C ILE A 135 -8.62 7.20 10.08
N LYS A 136 -8.11 8.05 9.21
CA LYS A 136 -8.93 9.04 8.51
C LYS A 136 -9.51 8.39 7.26
N LYS A 137 -10.83 8.52 7.05
CA LYS A 137 -11.51 8.03 5.85
C LYS A 137 -12.29 9.14 5.16
N TRP A 138 -12.20 9.21 3.83
CA TRP A 138 -12.99 10.13 3.01
C TRP A 138 -13.25 9.53 1.62
N GLU A 139 -14.28 10.03 0.93
CA GLU A 139 -14.57 9.66 -0.45
C GLU A 139 -14.29 10.84 -1.38
N LYS A 140 -13.68 10.57 -2.54
CA LYS A 140 -13.39 11.55 -3.60
C LYS A 140 -13.34 10.82 -4.95
N ASN A 141 -14.03 11.34 -5.96
CA ASN A 141 -14.04 10.81 -7.34
C ASN A 141 -14.31 9.28 -7.40
N ASN A 142 -15.38 8.82 -6.72
CA ASN A 142 -15.74 7.39 -6.62
C ASN A 142 -14.66 6.50 -5.99
N ASN A 143 -13.73 7.07 -5.23
CA ASN A 143 -12.73 6.33 -4.46
C ASN A 143 -12.91 6.58 -2.97
N LEU A 144 -12.75 5.52 -2.18
CA LEU A 144 -12.59 5.57 -0.73
C LEU A 144 -11.09 5.60 -0.41
N TYR A 145 -10.68 6.58 0.39
CA TYR A 145 -9.34 6.72 0.91
C TYR A 145 -9.33 6.34 2.39
N LEU A 146 -8.40 5.49 2.79
CA LEU A 146 -8.12 5.13 4.16
C LEU A 146 -6.69 5.54 4.49
N ARG A 147 -6.52 6.60 5.26
CA ARG A 147 -5.20 7.09 5.67
C ARG A 147 -4.95 6.76 7.12
N TYR A 148 -3.96 5.90 7.34
CA TYR A 148 -3.40 5.63 8.65
C TYR A 148 -2.35 6.70 8.97
N LYS A 149 -2.51 7.36 10.12
CA LYS A 149 -1.54 8.34 10.62
C LYS A 149 -1.30 8.12 12.10
N ASN A 150 -0.11 7.63 12.46
CA ASN A 150 0.29 7.40 13.84
C ASN A 150 1.82 7.43 13.96
N ASN A 151 2.35 8.18 14.92
CA ASN A 151 3.78 8.44 15.08
C ASN A 151 4.43 8.93 13.76
N LYS A 152 5.51 8.27 13.32
CA LYS A 152 6.24 8.57 12.08
C LYS A 152 5.64 7.88 10.84
N ILE A 153 4.54 7.14 10.98
CA ILE A 153 3.92 6.38 9.88
C ILE A 153 2.74 7.17 9.33
N ASP A 154 2.79 7.38 8.01
CA ASP A 154 1.70 7.95 7.22
C ASP A 154 1.55 7.07 5.97
N TYR A 155 0.38 6.45 5.82
CA TYR A 155 0.15 5.45 4.78
C TYR A 155 -1.30 5.54 4.30
N VAL A 156 -1.51 5.44 2.99
CA VAL A 156 -2.83 5.52 2.38
C VAL A 156 -3.16 4.24 1.63
N VAL A 157 -4.40 3.77 1.78
CA VAL A 157 -5.02 2.73 0.97
C VAL A 157 -6.16 3.37 0.19
N ILE A 158 -6.21 3.10 -1.12
CA ILE A 158 -7.19 3.67 -2.05
C ILE A 158 -8.01 2.53 -2.64
N LEU A 159 -9.32 2.63 -2.52
CA LEU A 159 -10.28 1.65 -3.02
C LEU A 159 -11.27 2.33 -3.96
N ALA A 160 -11.58 1.72 -5.09
CA ALA A 160 -12.73 2.13 -5.90
C ALA A 160 -14.00 1.84 -5.10
N SER A 161 -14.83 2.86 -4.88
CA SER A 161 -16.14 2.75 -4.24
C SER A 161 -17.21 2.52 -5.32
N LYS A 162 -17.87 1.36 -5.25
CA LYS A 162 -19.10 1.08 -6.00
C LYS A 162 -20.24 0.84 -5.01
N ARG A 163 -21.48 0.74 -5.53
CA ARG A 163 -22.68 0.58 -4.70
C ARG A 163 -22.55 -0.51 -3.64
N GLN A 164 -22.11 -1.71 -4.04
CA GLN A 164 -22.02 -2.89 -3.16
C GLN A 164 -20.60 -3.41 -2.92
N THR A 165 -19.59 -2.77 -3.51
CA THR A 165 -18.22 -3.28 -3.49
C THR A 165 -17.19 -2.19 -3.29
N TYR A 166 -16.10 -2.53 -2.62
CA TYR A 166 -14.86 -1.78 -2.63
C TYR A 166 -13.80 -2.60 -3.37
N LYS A 167 -13.14 -2.02 -4.38
CA LYS A 167 -12.03 -2.70 -5.09
C LYS A 167 -10.71 -2.05 -4.72
N LEU A 168 -9.74 -2.81 -4.21
CA LEU A 168 -8.40 -2.29 -3.93
C LEU A 168 -7.77 -1.79 -5.24
N ILE A 169 -7.46 -0.49 -5.29
CA ILE A 169 -6.76 0.13 -6.43
C ILE A 169 -5.28 0.14 -6.14
N SER A 170 -4.87 0.79 -5.06
CA SER A 170 -3.46 1.02 -4.74
C SER A 170 -3.28 1.31 -3.26
N ALA A 171 -2.04 1.23 -2.79
CA ALA A 171 -1.70 1.52 -1.41
C ALA A 171 -0.22 1.90 -1.31
N PHE A 172 0.09 2.96 -0.57
CA PHE A 172 1.46 3.43 -0.46
C PHE A 172 1.71 4.33 0.76
N PRO A 173 2.96 4.38 1.23
CA PRO A 173 3.37 5.34 2.25
C PRO A 173 3.37 6.78 1.71
N VAL A 174 2.95 7.74 2.55
CA VAL A 174 2.86 9.15 2.19
C VAL A 174 4.05 9.90 2.80
N PHE A 175 5.06 10.19 1.99
CA PHE A 175 6.27 10.87 2.47
C PHE A 175 6.26 12.36 2.20
N TYR A 176 5.86 12.73 0.99
CA TYR A 176 5.98 14.10 0.53
C TYR A 176 5.03 15.05 1.26
N ILE A 177 5.57 16.20 1.68
CA ILE A 177 4.83 17.22 2.44
C ILE A 177 3.63 17.71 1.62
N ASN A 178 3.81 17.96 0.32
CA ASN A 178 2.72 18.35 -0.57
C ASN A 178 1.59 17.31 -0.62
N LYS A 179 1.92 16.00 -0.73
CA LYS A 179 0.93 14.92 -0.70
C LYS A 179 0.25 14.79 0.67
N LYS A 180 0.99 15.00 1.76
CA LYS A 180 0.40 15.04 3.12
C LYS A 180 -0.61 16.17 3.25
N GLN A 181 -0.27 17.36 2.76
CA GLN A 181 -1.14 18.55 2.75
C GLN A 181 -2.35 18.32 1.86
N GLU A 182 -2.18 17.77 0.66
CA GLU A 182 -3.26 17.42 -0.28
C GLU A 182 -4.28 16.50 0.42
N PHE A 183 -3.82 15.40 1.03
CA PHE A 183 -4.71 14.49 1.74
C PHE A 183 -5.33 15.08 3.01
N ASP A 184 -4.63 15.98 3.72
CA ASP A 184 -5.23 16.68 4.87
C ASP A 184 -6.31 17.67 4.40
N ASN A 185 -6.14 18.32 3.25
CA ASN A 185 -7.13 19.21 2.65
C ASN A 185 -8.34 18.45 2.12
N ASP A 186 -8.13 17.34 1.41
CA ASP A 186 -9.20 16.47 0.92
C ASP A 186 -10.08 15.97 2.08
N PHE A 187 -9.46 15.50 3.17
CA PHE A 187 -10.19 15.05 4.35
C PHE A 187 -10.98 16.19 5.02
N LYS A 188 -10.39 17.38 5.15
CA LYS A 188 -11.09 18.56 5.69
C LYS A 188 -12.28 18.96 4.84
N PHE A 189 -12.12 19.00 3.51
CA PHE A 189 -13.19 19.34 2.57
C PHE A 189 -14.34 18.34 2.65
N TYR A 190 -14.04 17.05 2.66
CA TYR A 190 -15.05 15.99 2.82
C TYR A 190 -15.86 16.16 4.11
N ASN A 191 -15.20 16.40 5.24
CA ASN A 191 -15.87 16.58 6.53
C ASN A 191 -16.73 17.86 6.59
N LYS A 192 -16.32 18.94 5.92
CA LYS A 192 -17.14 20.16 5.83
C LYS A 192 -18.44 19.88 5.09
N ASN A 193 -18.35 19.27 3.91
CA ASN A 193 -19.53 18.98 3.09
C ASN A 193 -20.48 17.97 3.74
N LYS A 194 -19.94 17.02 4.53
CA LYS A 194 -20.74 16.07 5.31
C LYS A 194 -21.55 16.70 6.44
N LYS A 195 -21.11 17.85 6.97
CA LYS A 195 -21.84 18.58 8.01
C LYS A 195 -22.88 19.55 7.44
N SER A 196 -22.82 19.82 6.14
CA SER A 196 -23.75 20.70 5.42
C SER A 196 -24.89 19.92 4.74
N GLN A 197 -24.94 18.60 4.94
CA GLN A 197 -26.03 17.69 4.55
C GLN A 197 -26.69 17.14 5.81
#